data_AF-A0A3C2B320-F1
#
_entry.id   AF-A0A3C2B320-F1
#
_cell.length_a   1.000
_cell.length_b   1.000
_cell.length_c   1.000
_cell.angle_alpha   90.00
_cell.angle_beta   90.00
_cell.angle_gamma   90.00
#
_symmetry.space_group_name_H-M   'P 1'
#
loop_
_entity.id
_entity.type
_entity.pdbx_description
1 polymer ?
#
loop_
_entity_poly.entity_id
_entity_poly.type
_entity_poly.pdbx_seq_one_letter_code
_entity_poly.pdbx_strand_id
1 'polypeptide(L)'
;MQVADRADLTPAELVARLERVAPRVVRQRRRMPGVMRSLVRMKVDGPVEERWRLGYLVDTIYLRDLWMHRIDACQALGRQPVLTPDHDGRIVADVVGEWARRHGQRFTLELTGPAGGRFVAGDGGETLVLDAIDFCRLLSGRSVGEAPTHPLLATIVPF
;
A
#
# COMPACT_ATOMS: atom_id res chain seq x y z
N MET A 1 -18.25 6.35 8.39
CA MET A 1 -17.94 6.96 9.71
C MET A 1 -16.92 8.08 9.56
N GLN A 2 -15.65 7.81 9.21
CA GLN A 2 -14.59 8.85 9.16
C GLN A 2 -14.83 10.07 8.24
N VAL A 3 -15.48 9.91 7.08
CA VAL A 3 -15.78 11.03 6.15
C VAL A 3 -16.94 11.87 6.68
N ALA A 4 -17.96 11.23 7.24
CA ALA A 4 -19.11 11.91 7.83
C ALA A 4 -18.72 12.71 9.08
N ASP A 5 -17.83 12.16 9.91
CA ASP A 5 -17.31 12.82 11.13
C ASP A 5 -16.44 14.06 10.84
N ARG A 6 -16.14 14.35 9.58
CA ARG A 6 -15.27 15.44 9.13
C ARG A 6 -15.90 16.29 8.03
N ALA A 7 -17.19 16.07 7.74
CA ALA A 7 -17.88 16.73 6.65
C ALA A 7 -18.04 18.25 6.88
N ASP A 8 -17.97 18.69 8.13
CA ASP A 8 -18.08 20.07 8.58
C ASP A 8 -16.75 20.84 8.56
N LEU A 9 -15.62 20.15 8.40
CA LEU A 9 -14.29 20.78 8.40
C LEU A 9 -13.95 21.39 7.04
N THR A 10 -13.42 22.61 7.08
CA THR A 10 -12.84 23.25 5.90
C THR A 10 -11.51 22.59 5.51
N PRO A 11 -11.06 22.73 4.25
CA PRO A 11 -9.75 22.22 3.82
C PRO A 11 -8.58 22.73 4.69
N ALA A 12 -8.61 24.00 5.11
CA ALA A 12 -7.58 24.58 5.95
C ALA A 12 -7.54 23.94 7.36
N GLU A 13 -8.70 23.65 7.94
CA GLU A 13 -8.80 22.96 9.24
C GLU A 13 -8.32 21.51 9.15
N LEU A 14 -8.61 20.83 8.04
CA LEU A 14 -8.11 19.47 7.78
C LEU A 14 -6.58 19.45 7.72
N VAL A 15 -5.96 20.38 7.00
CA VAL A 15 -4.50 20.51 6.90
C VAL A 15 -3.89 20.85 8.26
N ALA A 16 -4.40 21.87 8.94
CA ALA A 16 -3.88 22.28 10.26
C ALA A 16 -3.99 21.15 11.30
N ARG A 17 -5.06 20.35 11.23
CA ARG A 17 -5.22 19.18 12.09
C ARG A 17 -4.19 18.09 11.76
N LEU A 18 -3.96 17.81 10.48
CA LEU A 18 -2.96 16.84 10.04
C LEU A 18 -1.55 17.26 10.50
N GLU A 19 -1.17 18.52 10.29
CA GLU A 19 0.11 19.08 10.71
C GLU A 19 0.33 18.96 12.23
N ARG A 20 -0.71 19.18 13.01
CA ARG A 20 -0.66 19.05 14.47
C ARG A 20 -0.47 17.61 14.94
N VAL A 21 -1.10 16.65 14.26
CA VAL A 21 -1.16 15.24 14.71
C VAL A 21 -0.01 14.41 14.15
N ALA A 22 0.41 14.65 12.91
CA ALA A 22 1.38 13.81 12.20
C ALA A 22 2.71 13.61 12.94
N PRO A 23 3.38 14.65 13.49
CA PRO A 23 4.65 14.47 14.20
C PRO A 23 4.54 13.55 15.41
N ARG A 24 3.41 13.64 16.13
CA ARG A 24 3.13 12.79 17.30
C ARG A 24 2.95 11.34 16.89
N VAL A 25 2.16 11.09 15.83
CA VAL A 25 1.91 9.73 15.31
C VAL A 25 3.22 9.09 14.83
N VAL A 26 4.02 9.83 14.06
CA VAL A 26 5.35 9.37 13.59
C VAL A 26 6.27 9.03 14.77
N ARG A 27 6.34 9.90 15.78
CA ARG A 27 7.15 9.67 16.98
C ARG A 27 6.67 8.46 17.79
N GLN A 28 5.37 8.32 17.99
CA GLN A 28 4.78 7.19 18.71
C GLN A 28 5.09 5.87 18.01
N ARG A 29 4.91 5.83 16.69
CA ARG A 29 5.28 4.68 15.86
C ARG A 29 6.75 4.31 16.05
N ARG A 30 7.68 5.27 15.95
CA ARG A 30 9.12 5.03 16.13
C ARG A 30 9.46 4.47 17.52
N ARG A 31 8.77 4.94 18.55
CA ARG A 31 9.01 4.56 19.96
C ARG A 31 8.37 3.24 20.39
N MET A 32 7.57 2.61 19.53
CA MET A 32 6.94 1.34 19.89
C MET A 32 8.01 0.26 20.16
N PRO A 33 7.95 -0.49 21.27
CA PRO A 33 8.96 -1.50 21.59
C PRO A 33 8.97 -2.66 20.59
N GLY A 34 10.16 -3.13 20.19
CA GLY A 34 10.30 -4.24 19.24
C GLY A 34 9.65 -5.55 19.72
N VAL A 35 9.73 -5.83 21.03
CA VAL A 35 9.08 -7.00 21.65
C VAL A 35 7.57 -6.94 21.44
N MET A 36 6.95 -5.78 21.67
CA MET A 36 5.52 -5.56 21.46
C MET A 36 5.13 -5.76 19.98
N ARG A 37 5.93 -5.21 19.06
CA ARG A 37 5.72 -5.41 17.61
C ARG A 37 5.78 -6.89 17.21
N SER A 38 6.65 -7.67 17.84
CA SER A 38 6.86 -9.08 17.48
C SER A 38 5.86 -10.06 18.11
N LEU A 39 5.41 -9.80 19.35
CA LEU A 39 4.63 -10.75 20.15
C LEU A 39 3.12 -10.50 20.10
N VAL A 40 2.68 -9.24 19.96
CA VAL A 40 1.25 -8.92 19.93
C VAL A 40 0.66 -9.38 18.60
N ARG A 41 -0.35 -10.24 18.68
CA ARG A 41 -1.15 -10.69 17.53
C ARG A 41 -2.57 -10.17 17.67
N MET A 42 -3.12 -9.70 16.56
CA MET A 42 -4.49 -9.22 16.49
C MET A 42 -5.22 -9.90 15.35
N LYS A 43 -6.51 -10.14 15.54
CA LYS A 43 -7.42 -10.45 14.44
C LYS A 43 -7.70 -9.14 13.73
N VAL A 44 -7.61 -9.14 12.41
CA VAL A 44 -8.03 -8.00 11.60
C VAL A 44 -9.23 -8.44 10.78
N ASP A 45 -10.32 -7.72 10.95
CA ASP A 45 -11.50 -7.87 10.09
C ASP A 45 -11.20 -7.08 8.81
N GLY A 46 -10.86 -7.81 7.76
CA GLY A 46 -10.57 -7.30 6.42
C GLY A 46 -11.04 -8.29 5.36
N PRO A 47 -10.79 -8.03 4.06
CA PRO A 47 -11.18 -8.95 2.99
C PRO A 47 -10.56 -10.36 3.11
N VAL A 48 -9.54 -10.53 3.97
CA VAL A 48 -9.01 -11.84 4.38
C VAL A 48 -8.93 -11.88 5.91
N GLU A 49 -9.56 -12.88 6.53
CA GLU A 49 -9.44 -13.11 7.98
C GLU A 49 -8.04 -13.63 8.32
N GLU A 50 -7.18 -12.74 8.80
CA GLU A 50 -5.80 -13.05 9.13
C GLU A 50 -5.44 -12.62 10.56
N ARG A 51 -4.49 -13.33 11.18
CA ARG A 51 -3.85 -12.90 12.42
C ARG A 51 -2.55 -12.19 12.11
N TRP A 52 -2.54 -10.88 12.27
CA TRP A 52 -1.35 -10.07 12.03
C TRP A 52 -0.55 -9.85 13.30
N ARG A 53 0.77 -9.83 13.15
CA ARG A 53 1.66 -9.26 14.17
C ARG A 53 1.46 -7.75 14.18
N LEU A 54 1.47 -7.13 15.35
CA LEU A 54 1.38 -5.67 15.46
C LEU A 54 2.47 -4.96 14.64
N GLY A 55 3.67 -5.53 14.55
CA GLY A 55 4.75 -5.02 13.71
C GLY A 55 4.38 -4.99 12.23
N TYR A 56 3.66 -6.00 11.72
CA TYR A 56 3.23 -5.99 10.32
C TYR A 56 2.21 -4.86 10.06
N LEU A 57 1.24 -4.68 10.96
CA LEU A 57 0.28 -3.57 10.87
C LEU A 57 0.97 -2.20 10.90
N VAL A 58 1.83 -1.98 11.90
CA VAL A 58 2.43 -0.67 12.16
C VAL A 58 3.55 -0.37 11.17
N ASP A 59 4.37 -1.36 10.85
CA ASP A 59 5.59 -1.15 10.07
C ASP A 59 5.35 -1.23 8.57
N THR A 60 4.35 -2.01 8.12
CA THR A 60 4.05 -2.24 6.71
C THR A 60 2.71 -1.62 6.29
N ILE A 61 1.60 -2.09 6.85
CA ILE A 61 0.23 -1.71 6.43
C ILE A 61 0.05 -0.20 6.52
N TYR A 62 0.18 0.40 7.71
CA TYR A 62 -0.03 1.86 7.86
C TYR A 62 0.82 2.74 6.95
N LEU A 63 2.00 2.27 6.52
CA LEU A 63 2.81 3.02 5.55
C LEU A 63 2.29 2.87 4.13
N ARG A 64 1.92 1.65 3.72
CA ARG A 64 1.34 1.37 2.41
C ARG A 64 0.02 2.11 2.24
N ASP A 65 -0.85 2.06 3.24
CA ASP A 65 -2.13 2.78 3.25
C ASP A 65 -1.95 4.31 3.16
N LEU A 66 -1.05 4.88 3.96
CA LEU A 66 -0.78 6.32 3.91
C LEU A 66 -0.24 6.73 2.53
N TRP A 67 0.65 5.92 1.95
CA TRP A 67 1.19 6.15 0.62
C TRP A 67 0.08 6.05 -0.45
N MET A 68 -0.76 5.02 -0.40
CA MET A 68 -1.87 4.84 -1.34
C MET A 68 -2.88 6.00 -1.24
N HIS A 69 -3.21 6.45 -0.04
CA HIS A 69 -4.09 7.61 0.15
C HIS A 69 -3.51 8.92 -0.36
N ARG A 70 -2.18 9.10 -0.30
CA ARG A 70 -1.52 10.22 -0.96
C ARG A 70 -1.72 10.16 -2.47
N ILE A 71 -1.57 8.98 -3.09
CA ILE A 71 -1.82 8.78 -4.52
C ILE A 71 -3.29 9.08 -4.85
N ASP A 72 -4.23 8.53 -4.10
CA ASP A 72 -5.68 8.75 -4.27
C ASP A 72 -6.00 10.25 -4.24
N ALA A 73 -5.47 10.98 -3.26
CA ALA A 73 -5.68 12.43 -3.13
C ALA A 73 -5.08 13.22 -4.30
N CYS A 74 -3.86 12.86 -4.75
CA CYS A 74 -3.25 13.51 -5.92
C CYS A 74 -4.10 13.30 -7.18
N GLN A 75 -4.54 12.07 -7.43
CA GLN A 75 -5.40 11.75 -8.59
C GLN A 75 -6.75 12.47 -8.52
N ALA A 76 -7.41 12.48 -7.36
CA ALA A 76 -8.69 13.18 -7.17
C ALA A 76 -8.58 14.69 -7.43
N LEU A 77 -7.40 15.28 -7.20
CA LEU A 77 -7.11 16.69 -7.46
C LEU A 77 -6.55 16.93 -8.86
N GLY A 78 -6.42 15.91 -9.71
CA GLY A 78 -5.79 16.02 -11.03
C GLY A 78 -4.30 16.38 -10.99
N ARG A 79 -3.62 16.07 -9.89
CA ARG A 79 -2.20 16.38 -9.66
C ARG A 79 -1.36 15.12 -9.82
N GLN A 80 -0.17 15.25 -10.40
CA GLN A 80 0.82 14.18 -10.42
C GLN A 80 1.67 14.23 -9.13
N PRO A 81 1.73 13.15 -8.34
CA PRO A 81 2.64 13.07 -7.22
C PRO A 81 4.09 12.99 -7.72
N VAL A 82 5.02 13.62 -7.01
CA VAL A 82 6.45 13.37 -7.21
C VAL A 82 6.77 11.98 -6.67
N LEU A 83 7.17 11.09 -7.56
CA LEU A 83 7.53 9.71 -7.24
C LEU A 83 9.03 9.51 -7.46
N THR A 84 9.65 8.72 -6.60
CA THR A 84 11.08 8.43 -6.64
C THR A 84 11.34 6.93 -6.50
N PRO A 85 12.37 6.39 -7.19
CA PRO A 85 12.76 4.99 -6.99
C PRO A 85 13.12 4.69 -5.53
N ASP A 86 13.83 5.61 -4.87
CA ASP A 86 14.35 5.42 -3.51
C ASP A 86 13.28 5.34 -2.42
N HIS A 87 12.14 6.01 -2.62
CA HIS A 87 11.03 6.00 -1.67
C HIS A 87 9.87 5.14 -2.13
N ASP A 88 9.26 5.50 -3.26
CA ASP A 88 8.05 4.87 -3.77
C ASP A 88 8.38 3.50 -4.37
N GLY A 89 9.52 3.37 -5.07
CA GLY A 89 9.99 2.09 -5.60
C GLY A 89 10.28 1.05 -4.51
N ARG A 90 10.73 1.47 -3.31
CA ARG A 90 10.88 0.57 -2.15
C ARG A 90 9.54 0.02 -1.66
N ILE A 91 8.50 0.85 -1.63
CA ILE A 91 7.16 0.46 -1.22
C ILE A 91 6.58 -0.52 -2.25
N VAL A 92 6.73 -0.21 -3.54
CA VAL A 92 6.30 -1.09 -4.63
C VAL A 92 7.02 -2.44 -4.57
N ALA A 93 8.34 -2.47 -4.36
CA ALA A 93 9.10 -3.71 -4.24
C ALA A 93 8.63 -4.57 -3.04
N ASP A 94 8.29 -3.95 -1.92
CA ASP A 94 7.73 -4.64 -0.75
C ASP A 94 6.34 -5.25 -1.05
N VAL A 95 5.48 -4.52 -1.78
CA VAL A 95 4.19 -5.02 -2.27
C VAL A 95 4.38 -6.20 -3.23
N VAL A 96 5.30 -6.10 -4.20
CA VAL A 96 5.62 -7.19 -5.13
C VAL A 96 6.12 -8.42 -4.38
N GLY A 97 7.02 -8.24 -3.41
CA GLY A 97 7.54 -9.34 -2.59
C GLY A 97 6.45 -10.04 -1.78
N GLU A 98 5.46 -9.31 -1.27
CA GLU A 98 4.32 -9.93 -0.61
C GLU A 98 3.35 -10.60 -1.56
N TRP A 99 2.99 -9.95 -2.66
CA TRP A 99 2.17 -10.50 -3.73
C TRP A 99 2.72 -11.84 -4.21
N ALA A 100 4.03 -11.88 -4.51
CA ALA A 100 4.77 -13.06 -4.90
C ALA A 100 4.63 -14.22 -3.89
N ARG A 101 4.82 -13.91 -2.60
CA ARG A 101 4.68 -14.91 -1.52
C ARG A 101 3.24 -15.40 -1.35
N ARG A 102 2.25 -14.55 -1.57
CA ARG A 102 0.82 -14.91 -1.41
C ARG A 102 0.36 -15.88 -2.50
N HIS A 103 0.70 -15.63 -3.76
CA HIS A 103 0.28 -16.53 -4.85
C HIS A 103 1.23 -17.70 -5.09
N GLY A 104 2.52 -17.60 -4.72
CA GLY A 104 3.52 -18.68 -4.82
C GLY A 104 3.92 -19.12 -6.24
N GLN A 105 3.26 -18.59 -7.28
CA GLN A 105 3.55 -18.87 -8.69
C GLN A 105 4.77 -18.12 -9.25
N ARG A 106 5.32 -18.65 -10.35
CA ARG A 106 6.42 -18.04 -11.12
C ARG A 106 5.92 -16.87 -11.99
N PHE A 107 6.73 -15.82 -12.12
CA PHE A 107 6.40 -14.65 -12.95
C PHE A 107 7.64 -13.87 -13.38
N THR A 108 7.47 -13.09 -14.44
CA THR A 108 8.28 -11.91 -14.77
C THR A 108 7.36 -10.70 -14.73
N LEU A 109 7.69 -9.69 -13.93
CA LEU A 109 6.88 -8.48 -13.77
C LEU A 109 7.73 -7.27 -14.12
N GLU A 110 7.32 -6.53 -15.14
CA GLU A 110 7.90 -5.25 -15.53
C GLU A 110 6.95 -4.13 -15.14
N LEU A 111 7.28 -3.41 -14.07
CA LEU A 111 6.55 -2.24 -13.62
C LEU A 111 7.16 -0.98 -14.25
N THR A 112 6.35 -0.21 -14.97
CA THR A 112 6.76 1.06 -15.56
C THR A 112 6.56 2.23 -14.59
N GLY A 113 7.04 3.41 -14.96
CA GLY A 113 6.93 4.63 -14.15
C GLY A 113 8.07 4.81 -13.13
N PRO A 114 8.10 5.94 -12.41
CA PRO A 114 9.23 6.30 -11.54
C PRO A 114 9.41 5.39 -10.32
N ALA A 115 8.35 4.69 -9.91
CA ALA A 115 8.37 3.70 -8.83
C ALA A 115 8.47 2.25 -9.35
N GLY A 116 8.66 2.08 -10.66
CA GLY A 116 8.71 0.80 -11.34
C GLY A 116 10.04 0.06 -11.18
N GLY A 117 10.15 -1.05 -11.90
CA GLY A 117 11.29 -1.96 -11.85
C GLY A 117 10.96 -3.31 -12.46
N ARG A 118 11.97 -4.19 -12.56
CA ARG A 118 11.81 -5.55 -13.05
C ARG A 118 11.96 -6.55 -11.92
N PHE A 119 10.99 -7.43 -11.77
CA PHE A 119 10.91 -8.44 -10.72
C PHE A 119 10.70 -9.82 -11.33
N VAL A 120 11.37 -10.84 -10.81
CA VAL A 120 11.31 -12.21 -11.34
C VAL A 120 11.23 -13.19 -10.18
N ALA A 121 10.35 -14.18 -10.30
CA ALA A 121 10.31 -15.34 -9.44
C ALA A 121 10.26 -16.61 -10.29
N GLY A 122 11.33 -17.41 -10.24
CA GLY A 122 11.49 -18.63 -11.03
C GLY A 122 11.67 -18.39 -12.54
N ASP A 123 11.86 -19.47 -13.29
CA ASP A 123 12.08 -19.44 -14.74
C ASP A 123 10.82 -19.84 -15.53
N GLY A 124 10.64 -19.25 -16.71
CA GLY A 124 9.50 -19.54 -17.60
C GLY A 124 8.14 -19.12 -17.03
N GLY A 125 8.14 -18.15 -16.11
CA GLY A 125 6.92 -17.52 -15.61
C GLY A 125 6.31 -16.56 -16.62
N GLU A 126 5.02 -16.30 -16.46
CA GLU A 126 4.29 -15.36 -17.30
C GLU A 126 4.83 -13.94 -17.17
N THR A 127 4.82 -13.18 -18.27
CA THR A 127 5.31 -11.79 -18.29
C THR A 127 4.15 -10.82 -18.17
N LEU A 128 4.15 -10.00 -17.12
CA LEU A 128 3.17 -8.95 -16.88
C LEU A 128 3.84 -7.58 -17.00
N VAL A 129 3.20 -6.66 -17.72
CA VAL A 129 3.68 -5.28 -17.91
C VAL A 129 2.57 -4.30 -17.59
N LEU A 130 2.81 -3.39 -16.65
CA LEU A 130 1.87 -2.34 -16.24
C LEU A 130 2.56 -1.24 -15.44
N ASP A 131 1.88 -0.12 -15.20
CA ASP A 131 2.40 0.94 -14.34
C ASP A 131 2.47 0.50 -12.87
N ALA A 132 3.51 0.93 -12.15
CA ALA A 132 3.74 0.56 -10.75
C ALA A 132 2.60 0.99 -9.80
N ILE A 133 2.00 2.15 -10.05
CA ILE A 133 0.88 2.68 -9.27
C ILE A 133 -0.38 1.88 -9.59
N ASP A 134 -0.64 1.63 -10.87
CA ASP A 134 -1.82 0.85 -11.29
C ASP A 134 -1.77 -0.58 -10.73
N PHE A 135 -0.60 -1.22 -10.73
CA PHE A 135 -0.38 -2.50 -10.06
C PHE A 135 -0.79 -2.46 -8.58
N CYS A 136 -0.27 -1.49 -7.82
CA CYS A 136 -0.58 -1.39 -6.39
C CYS A 136 -2.06 -1.07 -6.14
N ARG A 137 -2.66 -0.18 -6.94
CA ARG A 137 -4.09 0.14 -6.85
C ARG A 137 -4.94 -1.09 -7.10
N LEU A 138 -4.60 -1.86 -8.12
CA LEU A 138 -5.31 -3.08 -8.49
C LEU A 138 -5.26 -4.13 -7.36
N LEU A 139 -4.08 -4.41 -6.79
CA LEU A 139 -3.94 -5.38 -5.70
C LEU A 139 -4.67 -4.94 -4.41
N SER A 140 -4.94 -3.65 -4.29
CA SER A 140 -5.64 -3.04 -3.17
C SER A 140 -7.16 -2.94 -3.39
N GLY A 141 -7.68 -3.41 -4.53
CA GLY A 141 -9.10 -3.34 -4.89
C GLY A 141 -9.58 -1.96 -5.36
N ARG A 142 -8.67 -1.06 -5.74
CA ARG A 142 -8.95 0.33 -6.19
C ARG A 142 -8.91 0.50 -7.72
N SER A 143 -9.01 -0.58 -8.48
CA SER A 143 -9.02 -0.54 -9.95
C SER A 143 -10.25 0.22 -10.48
N VAL A 144 -10.04 1.14 -11.41
CA VAL A 144 -11.11 1.84 -12.14
C VAL A 144 -11.30 1.12 -13.47
N GLY A 145 -12.40 0.38 -13.63
CA GLY A 145 -12.69 -0.38 -14.85
C GLY A 145 -12.98 -1.87 -14.60
N GLU A 146 -12.91 -2.68 -15.66
CA GLU A 146 -13.09 -4.13 -15.55
C GLU A 146 -12.04 -4.74 -14.61
N ALA A 147 -12.48 -5.67 -13.75
CA ALA A 147 -11.59 -6.41 -12.88
C ALA A 147 -10.52 -7.14 -13.71
N PRO A 148 -9.27 -7.27 -13.22
CA PRO A 148 -8.24 -7.99 -13.93
C PRO A 148 -8.72 -9.38 -14.33
N THR A 149 -8.64 -9.66 -15.63
CA THR A 149 -8.86 -11.00 -16.19
C THR A 149 -7.71 -11.95 -15.86
N HIS A 150 -6.59 -11.42 -15.35
CA HIS A 150 -5.40 -12.20 -15.06
C HIS A 150 -5.42 -12.85 -13.66
N PRO A 151 -5.29 -14.19 -13.54
CA PRO A 151 -5.40 -14.90 -12.27
C PRO A 151 -4.42 -14.42 -11.18
N LEU A 152 -3.17 -14.09 -11.55
CA LEU A 152 -2.19 -13.58 -10.59
C LEU A 152 -2.57 -12.23 -9.98
N LEU A 153 -3.24 -11.38 -10.76
CA LEU A 153 -3.66 -10.04 -10.34
C LEU A 153 -4.91 -10.07 -9.44
N ALA A 154 -5.60 -11.21 -9.35
CA ALA A 154 -6.69 -11.41 -8.40
C ALA A 154 -6.20 -11.62 -6.95
N THR A 155 -4.89 -11.79 -6.73
CA THR A 155 -4.32 -12.00 -5.38
C THR A 155 -4.24 -10.68 -4.62
N ILE A 156 -5.11 -10.50 -3.62
CA ILE A 156 -5.14 -9.29 -2.81
C ILE A 156 -3.89 -9.20 -1.93
N VAL A 157 -3.30 -8.00 -1.87
CA VAL A 157 -2.27 -7.64 -0.90
C VAL A 157 -2.85 -6.60 0.06
N PRO A 158 -2.72 -6.79 1.38
CA PRO A 158 -3.13 -5.77 2.33
C PRO A 158 -2.34 -4.47 2.18
N PHE A 159 -3.09 -3.38 2.17
CA PHE A 159 -2.63 -2.00 2.27
C PHE A 159 -3.03 -1.45 3.62
#